data_AF-A0AAU0MF00-F1
#
_entry.id   AF-A0AAU0MF00-F1
#
_cell.length_a   1.000
_cell.length_b   1.000
_cell.length_c   1.000
_cell.angle_alpha   90.00
_cell.angle_beta   90.00
_cell.angle_gamma   90.00
#
_symmetry.space_group_name_H-M   'P 1'
#
loop_
_entity.id
_entity.type
_entity.pdbx_description
1 polymer ?
#
loop_
_entity_poly.entity_id
_entity_poly.type
_entity_poly.pdbx_seq_one_letter_code
_entity_poly.pdbx_strand_id
1 'polypeptide(L)'
;MSDRVDVSAMLRLTEWPAYVVFAVFTATNAFNTFATLDEVGSPAIAVLALACVTIAGLILLLPAPDPYPLRLTLLVLALTTTAALTTWNIPPGSTPGWSAWFWGASGLVLLMVALRGRIILAWTGFTVMVGVAVWWELAAGLSALDGIMFVTRHGAMLLVGTFFALYLRGAASQIRRLQEAEVMRSREQEAARAAMAEQRARVERLRTFTDPALRLLASDAALTDADREEFRLLEATLRDWLRADGLATEPILTAARDARSRGVDVTLLDDRGESGMDAAARALLDATVSRALRAQRDGDVVVRVLPSGRGMLATIRGETATGPVRVDIAAPTAPDRLDPSLQSGPIEQKGST
;
A
#
# COMPACT_ATOMS: atom_id res chain seq x y z
N MET A 1 11.78 2.88 2.95
CA MET A 1 11.07 4.11 2.53
C MET A 1 10.25 4.58 3.72
N SER A 2 10.42 5.83 4.17
CA SER A 2 9.98 6.29 5.49
C SER A 2 8.46 6.20 5.70
N ASP A 3 8.07 5.24 6.53
CA ASP A 3 6.72 4.82 6.92
C ASP A 3 6.01 5.79 7.90
N ARG A 4 6.17 7.11 7.70
CA ARG A 4 5.66 8.13 8.65
C ARG A 4 4.63 9.04 8.00
N VAL A 5 3.59 9.37 8.78
CA VAL A 5 2.58 10.38 8.42
C VAL A 5 3.31 11.67 8.07
N ASP A 6 3.03 12.26 6.90
CA ASP A 6 3.36 13.66 6.66
C ASP A 6 2.26 14.56 7.23
N VAL A 7 2.47 15.04 8.44
CA VAL A 7 1.54 15.95 9.13
C VAL A 7 1.62 17.35 8.53
N SER A 8 2.74 17.71 7.90
CA SER A 8 2.87 19.00 7.24
C SER A 8 1.94 19.13 6.03
N ALA A 9 1.77 18.03 5.29
CA ALA A 9 0.82 17.93 4.19
C ALA A 9 -0.64 18.03 4.68
N MET A 10 -1.00 17.34 5.78
CA MET A 10 -2.36 17.41 6.33
C MET A 10 -2.73 18.79 6.89
N LEU A 11 -1.76 19.48 7.50
CA LEU A 11 -1.94 20.84 8.00
C LEU A 11 -1.86 21.90 6.88
N ARG A 12 -1.65 21.49 5.62
CA ARG A 12 -1.55 22.39 4.46
C ARG A 12 -0.56 23.54 4.70
N LEU A 13 0.53 23.27 5.42
CA LEU A 13 1.50 24.27 5.90
C LEU A 13 2.30 24.93 4.78
N THR A 14 2.19 24.42 3.55
CA THR A 14 2.84 24.93 2.34
C THR A 14 1.83 25.50 1.35
N GLU A 15 0.54 25.56 1.72
CA GLU A 15 -0.52 26.03 0.84
C GLU A 15 -0.88 27.48 1.11
N TRP A 16 -1.71 28.06 0.24
CA TRP A 16 -2.12 29.46 0.29
C TRP A 16 -2.51 29.98 1.69
N PRO A 17 -3.24 29.24 2.55
CA PRO A 17 -3.62 29.75 3.87
C PRO A 17 -2.40 29.95 4.80
N ALA A 18 -1.36 29.12 4.66
CA ALA A 18 -0.13 29.25 5.43
C ALA A 18 0.62 30.54 5.06
N TYR A 19 0.61 30.93 3.79
CA TYR A 19 1.18 32.20 3.35
C TYR A 19 0.39 33.40 3.90
N VAL A 20 -0.93 33.31 4.04
CA VAL A 20 -1.73 34.37 4.68
C VAL A 20 -1.38 34.52 6.16
N VAL A 21 -1.33 33.41 6.90
CA VAL A 21 -0.94 33.43 8.31
C VAL A 21 0.47 33.98 8.47
N PHE A 22 1.39 33.60 7.59
CA PHE A 22 2.75 34.12 7.58
C PHE A 22 2.82 35.62 7.22
N ALA A 23 1.98 36.09 6.29
CA ALA A 23 1.89 37.50 5.93
C ALA A 23 1.39 38.33 7.12
N VAL A 24 0.35 37.86 7.82
CA VAL A 24 -0.16 38.49 9.05
C VAL A 24 0.92 38.49 10.13
N PHE A 25 1.58 37.35 10.38
CA PHE A 25 2.70 37.25 11.31
C PHE A 25 3.80 38.28 11.00
N THR A 26 4.22 38.37 9.73
CA THR A 26 5.28 39.30 9.31
C THR A 26 4.83 40.75 9.45
N ALA A 27 3.59 41.07 9.06
CA ALA A 27 3.03 42.41 9.19
C ALA A 27 2.90 42.84 10.65
N THR A 28 2.44 41.97 11.54
CA THR A 28 2.35 42.25 12.99
C THR A 28 3.72 42.50 13.60
N ASN A 29 4.72 41.66 13.29
CA ASN A 29 6.07 41.85 13.81
C ASN A 29 6.76 43.09 13.24
N ALA A 30 6.54 43.38 11.95
CA ALA A 30 7.02 44.62 11.34
C ALA A 30 6.39 45.84 12.02
N PHE A 31 5.07 45.83 12.22
CA PHE A 31 4.37 46.90 12.95
C PHE A 31 4.97 47.10 14.35
N ASN A 32 5.13 46.03 15.13
CA ASN A 32 5.76 46.12 16.46
C ASN A 32 7.19 46.67 16.38
N THR A 33 7.99 46.22 15.41
CA THR A 33 9.37 46.69 15.21
C THR A 33 9.41 48.20 14.97
N PHE A 34 8.58 48.71 14.06
CA PHE A 34 8.55 50.12 13.71
C PHE A 34 7.88 51.00 14.79
N ALA A 35 6.89 50.46 15.51
CA ALA A 35 6.20 51.16 16.59
C ALA A 35 7.08 51.35 17.84
N THR A 36 8.10 50.52 18.04
CA THR A 36 8.96 50.55 19.24
C THR A 36 10.39 50.97 18.96
N LEU A 37 10.67 51.63 17.82
CA LEU A 37 12.02 52.07 17.47
C LEU A 37 12.60 53.09 18.46
N ASP A 38 11.74 53.91 19.07
CA ASP A 38 12.13 54.92 20.05
C ASP A 38 12.39 54.34 21.45
N GLU A 39 12.01 53.07 21.68
CA GLU A 39 12.17 52.37 22.96
C GLU A 39 13.49 51.55 23.04
N VAL A 40 14.20 51.43 21.92
CA VAL A 40 15.39 50.57 21.78
C VAL A 40 16.65 51.37 21.53
N GLY A 41 17.80 50.87 21.99
CA GLY A 41 19.07 51.59 21.84
C GLY A 41 19.58 51.70 20.40
N SER A 42 19.23 50.76 19.51
CA SER A 42 19.67 50.76 18.12
C SER A 42 18.57 50.25 17.17
N PRO A 43 18.02 51.12 16.30
CA PRO A 43 17.03 50.72 15.30
C PRO A 43 17.50 49.57 14.39
N ALA A 44 18.81 49.53 14.07
CA ALA A 44 19.39 48.48 13.23
C ALA A 44 19.29 47.08 13.87
N ILE A 45 19.42 47.00 15.20
CA ILE A 45 19.30 45.73 15.93
C ILE A 45 17.83 45.25 15.98
N ALA A 46 16.87 46.18 16.11
CA ALA A 46 15.45 45.84 16.02
C ALA A 46 15.07 45.32 14.62
N VAL A 47 15.59 45.95 13.55
CA VAL A 47 15.40 45.47 12.17
C VAL A 47 16.08 44.10 11.94
N LEU A 48 17.23 43.85 12.56
CA LEU A 48 17.88 42.55 12.52
C LEU A 48 17.01 41.45 13.16
N ALA A 49 16.39 41.74 14.33
CA ALA A 49 15.48 40.80 14.97
C ALA A 49 14.30 40.43 14.05
N LEU A 50 13.72 41.44 13.37
CA LEU A 50 12.66 41.25 12.37
C LEU A 50 13.12 40.37 11.21
N ALA A 51 14.28 40.68 10.63
CA ALA A 51 14.86 39.89 9.56
C ALA A 51 15.06 38.43 10.00
N CYS A 52 15.59 38.19 11.20
CA CYS A 52 15.80 36.86 11.74
C CYS A 52 14.49 36.05 11.85
N VAL A 53 13.44 36.60 12.48
CA VAL A 53 12.17 35.87 12.65
C VAL A 53 11.42 35.68 11.33
N THR A 54 11.49 36.66 10.41
CA THR A 54 10.87 36.57 9.09
C THR A 54 11.57 35.52 8.23
N ILE A 55 12.91 35.51 8.20
CA ILE A 55 13.67 34.48 7.47
C ILE A 55 13.42 33.10 8.08
N ALA A 56 13.39 32.99 9.41
CA ALA A 56 13.07 31.73 10.09
C ALA A 56 11.68 31.20 9.71
N GLY A 57 10.68 32.08 9.66
CA GLY A 57 9.35 31.74 9.18
C GLY A 57 9.34 31.33 7.70
N LEU A 58 9.99 32.09 6.80
CA LEU A 58 10.11 31.74 5.38
C LEU A 58 10.73 30.35 5.17
N ILE A 59 11.80 30.04 5.89
CA ILE A 59 12.42 28.72 5.85
C ILE A 59 11.36 27.66 6.21
N LEU A 60 10.63 27.85 7.30
CA LEU A 60 9.58 26.91 7.73
C LEU A 60 8.39 26.79 6.77
N LEU A 61 8.22 27.68 5.80
CA LEU A 61 7.23 27.56 4.72
C LEU A 61 7.73 26.73 3.52
N LEU A 62 9.04 26.50 3.41
CA LEU A 62 9.60 25.74 2.30
C LEU A 62 9.02 24.31 2.24
N PRO A 63 8.65 23.82 1.03
CA PRO A 63 8.30 22.42 0.83
C PRO A 63 9.47 21.51 1.23
N ALA A 64 9.24 20.64 2.21
CA ALA A 64 10.27 19.78 2.76
C ALA A 64 9.63 18.52 3.38
N PRO A 65 10.38 17.40 3.48
CA PRO A 65 9.87 16.16 4.07
C PRO A 65 9.54 16.30 5.56
N ASP A 66 8.60 15.50 6.07
CA ASP A 66 8.31 15.33 7.50
C ASP A 66 9.08 14.09 8.04
N PRO A 67 9.94 14.21 9.07
CA PRO A 67 10.25 15.43 9.82
C PRO A 67 11.19 16.38 9.07
N TYR A 68 10.98 17.68 9.31
CA TYR A 68 11.66 18.76 8.61
C TYR A 68 13.20 18.63 8.65
N PRO A 69 13.95 19.00 7.58
CA PRO A 69 15.39 18.76 7.48
C PRO A 69 16.19 19.36 8.64
N LEU A 70 17.07 18.56 9.26
CA LEU A 70 17.82 18.94 10.45
C LEU A 70 18.63 20.24 10.24
N ARG A 71 19.29 20.38 9.09
CA ARG A 71 20.11 21.58 8.77
C ARG A 71 19.27 22.86 8.76
N LEU A 72 18.08 22.80 8.17
CA LEU A 72 17.16 23.94 8.13
C LEU A 72 16.56 24.22 9.51
N THR A 73 16.24 23.19 10.29
CA THR A 73 15.81 23.37 11.68
C THR A 73 16.89 24.04 12.54
N LEU A 74 18.15 23.61 12.42
CA LEU A 74 19.26 24.24 13.14
C LEU A 74 19.47 25.70 12.72
N LEU A 75 19.32 26.02 11.43
CA LEU A 75 19.34 27.40 10.94
C LEU A 75 18.20 28.23 11.55
N VAL A 76 16.98 27.70 11.59
CA VAL A 76 15.82 28.35 12.24
C VAL A 76 16.08 28.57 13.74
N LEU A 77 16.67 27.59 14.42
CA LEU A 77 17.06 27.74 15.83
C LEU A 77 18.14 28.81 16.03
N ALA A 78 19.13 28.87 15.14
CA ALA A 78 20.15 29.92 15.18
C ALA A 78 19.52 31.30 14.98
N LEU A 79 18.64 31.47 13.99
CA LEU A 79 17.96 32.74 13.73
C LEU A 79 17.06 33.18 14.89
N THR A 80 16.28 32.26 15.47
CA THR A 80 15.44 32.56 16.65
C THR A 80 16.27 32.88 17.89
N THR A 81 17.40 32.19 18.09
CA THR A 81 18.33 32.51 19.19
C THR A 81 18.96 33.90 18.99
N THR A 82 19.38 34.23 17.77
CA THR A 82 19.89 35.56 17.44
C THR A 82 18.84 36.65 17.69
N ALA A 83 17.58 36.41 17.31
CA ALA A 83 16.48 37.32 17.62
C ALA A 83 16.25 37.47 19.12
N ALA A 84 16.35 36.39 19.91
CA ALA A 84 16.24 36.51 21.37
C ALA A 84 17.41 37.31 21.98
N LEU A 85 18.62 37.16 21.45
CA LEU A 85 19.81 37.89 21.93
C LEU A 85 19.74 39.40 21.67
N THR A 86 18.88 39.87 20.75
CA THR A 86 18.67 41.31 20.55
C THR A 86 18.03 41.99 21.75
N THR A 87 17.54 41.23 22.73
CA THR A 87 17.03 41.74 24.01
C THR A 87 18.02 42.67 24.73
N TRP A 88 19.32 42.46 24.57
CA TRP A 88 20.35 43.38 25.12
C TRP A 88 20.18 44.82 24.63
N ASN A 89 19.49 45.03 23.50
CA ASN A 89 19.25 46.36 22.95
C ASN A 89 18.13 47.14 23.66
N ILE A 90 17.38 46.50 24.56
CA ILE A 90 16.37 47.14 25.39
C ILE A 90 17.07 47.76 26.61
N PRO A 91 16.90 49.07 26.88
CA PRO A 91 17.55 49.75 28.00
C PRO A 91 17.21 49.11 29.37
N PRO A 92 18.19 48.92 30.27
CA PRO A 92 17.94 48.39 31.61
C PRO A 92 16.99 49.28 32.41
N GLY A 93 16.02 48.68 33.11
CA GLY A 93 15.09 49.40 33.99
C GLY A 93 13.83 49.95 33.30
N SER A 94 13.66 49.75 31.99
CA SER A 94 12.37 49.98 31.32
C SER A 94 11.47 48.74 31.45
N THR A 95 10.15 48.94 31.59
CA THR A 95 9.21 47.83 31.39
C THR A 95 9.18 47.51 29.89
N PRO A 96 9.56 46.29 29.46
CA PRO A 96 9.84 46.02 28.04
C PRO A 96 8.63 46.21 27.11
N GLY A 97 7.40 46.22 27.64
CA GLY A 97 6.20 46.56 26.87
C GLY A 97 6.11 45.79 25.56
N TRP A 98 5.96 46.52 24.46
CA TRP A 98 5.92 45.95 23.11
C TRP A 98 7.30 45.78 22.47
N SER A 99 8.37 46.40 23.01
CA SER A 99 9.74 46.30 22.47
C SER A 99 10.31 44.87 22.54
N ALA A 100 9.75 44.03 23.42
CA ALA A 100 10.06 42.60 23.56
C ALA A 100 9.25 41.67 22.61
N TRP A 101 8.65 42.20 21.54
CA TRP A 101 7.79 41.45 20.61
C TRP A 101 8.43 40.16 20.04
N PHE A 102 9.76 40.15 19.85
CA PHE A 102 10.49 39.05 19.24
C PHE A 102 10.50 37.77 20.10
N TRP A 103 10.20 37.85 21.41
CA TRP A 103 9.98 36.67 22.27
C TRP A 103 8.72 35.90 21.87
N GLY A 104 7.62 36.64 21.62
CA GLY A 104 6.37 36.08 21.10
C GLY A 104 6.54 35.48 19.70
N ALA A 105 7.23 36.22 18.82
CA ALA A 105 7.54 35.76 17.47
C ALA A 105 8.37 34.45 17.48
N SER A 106 9.43 34.40 18.30
CA SER A 106 10.28 33.22 18.45
C SER A 106 9.51 32.03 19.03
N GLY A 107 8.61 32.26 19.99
CA GLY A 107 7.71 31.23 20.50
C GLY A 107 6.83 30.60 19.42
N LEU A 108 6.26 31.42 18.52
CA LEU A 108 5.47 30.92 17.38
C LEU A 108 6.33 30.16 16.35
N VAL A 109 7.56 30.60 16.13
CA VAL A 109 8.51 29.88 15.25
C VAL A 109 8.86 28.51 15.85
N LEU A 110 9.15 28.43 17.16
CA LEU A 110 9.42 27.15 17.84
C LEU A 110 8.20 26.23 17.86
N LEU A 111 7.00 26.78 18.05
CA LEU A 111 5.75 26.06 17.90
C LEU A 111 5.65 25.42 16.50
N MET A 112 5.97 26.18 15.47
CA MET A 112 5.96 25.68 14.09
C MET A 112 7.03 24.61 13.84
N VAL A 113 8.21 24.70 14.47
CA VAL A 113 9.22 23.62 14.45
C VAL A 113 8.68 22.33 15.08
N ALA A 114 7.91 22.42 16.16
CA ALA A 114 7.26 21.26 16.79
C ALA A 114 6.19 20.64 15.88
N LEU A 115 5.38 21.47 15.22
CA LEU A 115 4.39 21.02 14.22
C LEU A 115 5.06 20.32 13.03
N ARG A 116 6.21 20.84 12.59
CA ARG A 116 7.09 20.28 11.53
C ARG A 116 7.89 19.03 11.95
N GLY A 117 7.58 18.43 13.10
CA GLY A 117 8.08 17.10 13.50
C GLY A 117 9.39 17.09 14.28
N ARG A 118 9.86 18.26 14.70
CA ARG A 118 11.10 18.42 15.46
C ARG A 118 10.82 18.93 16.88
N ILE A 119 9.92 18.24 17.59
CA ILE A 119 9.49 18.59 18.96
C ILE A 119 10.69 18.76 19.89
N ILE A 120 11.62 17.80 19.91
CA ILE A 120 12.80 17.88 20.79
C ILE A 120 13.61 19.14 20.51
N LEU A 121 13.88 19.46 19.23
CA LEU A 121 14.64 20.64 18.85
C LEU A 121 13.89 21.95 19.15
N ALA A 122 12.56 21.97 19.04
CA ALA A 122 11.75 23.12 19.44
C ALA A 122 11.91 23.41 20.95
N TRP A 123 11.88 22.35 21.78
CA TRP A 123 12.10 22.48 23.23
C TRP A 123 13.54 22.80 23.59
N THR A 124 14.53 22.29 22.83
CA THR A 124 15.93 22.72 22.97
C THR A 124 16.07 24.21 22.67
N GLY A 125 15.46 24.70 21.58
CA GLY A 125 15.41 26.12 21.26
C GLY A 125 14.75 26.95 22.35
N PHE A 126 13.62 26.48 22.89
CA PHE A 126 12.96 27.14 24.02
C PHE A 126 13.84 27.18 25.27
N THR A 127 14.59 26.11 25.56
CA THR A 127 15.52 26.06 26.69
C THR A 127 16.66 27.08 26.53
N VAL A 128 17.18 27.24 25.32
CA VAL A 128 18.16 28.30 25.01
C VAL A 128 17.53 29.68 25.23
N MET A 129 16.29 29.87 24.78
CA MET A 129 15.52 31.10 24.96
C MET A 129 15.33 31.43 26.46
N VAL A 130 15.01 30.44 27.30
CA VAL A 130 14.97 30.58 28.77
C VAL A 130 16.33 31.02 29.31
N GLY A 131 17.42 30.43 28.85
CA GLY A 131 18.77 30.83 29.24
C GLY A 131 19.10 32.29 28.90
N VAL A 132 18.69 32.76 27.71
CA VAL A 132 18.84 34.17 27.32
C VAL A 132 18.01 35.09 28.21
N ALA A 133 16.77 34.71 28.55
CA ALA A 133 15.90 35.51 29.42
C ALA A 133 16.49 35.63 30.83
N VAL A 134 16.93 34.51 31.40
CA VAL A 134 17.61 34.48 32.71
C VAL A 134 18.87 35.32 32.69
N TRP A 135 19.70 35.19 31.66
CA TRP A 135 20.92 36.00 31.52
C TRP A 135 20.60 37.50 31.48
N TRP A 136 19.58 37.90 30.71
CA TRP A 136 19.20 39.31 30.58
C TRP A 136 18.67 39.89 31.90
N GLU A 137 17.79 39.18 32.60
CA GLU A 137 17.26 39.62 33.90
C GLU A 137 18.35 39.70 34.97
N LEU A 138 19.26 38.72 35.01
CA LEU A 138 20.43 38.77 35.91
C LEU A 138 21.33 39.97 35.61
N ALA A 139 21.55 40.29 34.33
CA ALA A 139 22.32 41.46 33.92
C ALA A 139 21.63 42.79 34.30
N ALA A 140 20.30 42.79 34.40
CA ALA A 140 19.50 43.91 34.89
C ALA A 140 19.43 44.00 36.44
N GLY A 141 20.04 43.06 37.17
CA GLY A 141 20.04 43.01 38.63
C GLY A 141 18.79 42.35 39.23
N LEU A 142 17.96 41.69 38.42
CA LEU A 142 16.78 40.93 38.83
C LEU A 142 17.13 39.45 39.08
N SER A 143 16.16 38.66 39.52
CA SER A 143 16.39 37.25 39.86
C SER A 143 16.27 36.32 38.65
N ALA A 144 16.89 35.14 38.73
CA ALA A 144 16.71 34.10 37.69
C ALA A 144 15.24 33.64 37.57
N LEU A 145 14.46 33.74 38.66
CA LEU A 145 13.04 33.40 38.65
C LEU A 145 12.25 34.37 37.77
N ASP A 146 12.61 35.65 37.76
CA ASP A 146 11.95 36.66 36.94
C ASP A 146 12.11 36.34 35.45
N GLY A 147 13.31 35.93 35.03
CA GLY A 147 13.56 35.51 33.64
C GLY A 147 12.80 34.26 33.22
N ILE A 148 12.64 33.29 34.13
CA ILE A 148 11.82 32.10 33.87
C ILE A 148 10.34 32.49 33.77
N MET A 149 9.85 33.32 34.69
CA MET A 149 8.46 33.79 34.71
C MET A 149 8.13 34.61 33.45
N PHE A 150 9.09 35.41 32.97
CA PHE A 150 8.97 36.20 31.73
C PHE A 150 8.62 35.33 30.52
N VAL A 151 9.31 34.18 30.34
CA VAL A 151 9.08 33.29 29.19
C VAL A 151 8.02 32.20 29.41
N THR A 152 7.45 32.10 30.62
CA THR A 152 6.55 31.00 31.01
C THR A 152 5.33 30.90 30.09
N ARG A 153 4.74 32.03 29.67
CA ARG A 153 3.61 32.05 28.73
C ARG A 153 3.95 31.41 27.38
N HIS A 154 5.17 31.64 26.87
CA HIS A 154 5.63 31.06 25.61
C HIS A 154 5.85 29.54 25.74
N GLY A 155 6.32 29.09 26.90
CA GLY A 155 6.44 27.67 27.22
C GLY A 155 5.08 26.96 27.26
N ALA A 156 4.07 27.57 27.89
CA ALA A 156 2.71 27.05 27.91
C ALA A 156 2.11 26.93 26.49
N MET A 157 2.32 27.95 25.64
CA MET A 157 1.89 27.91 24.24
C MET A 157 2.59 26.78 23.46
N LEU A 158 3.90 26.61 23.62
CA LEU A 158 4.66 25.54 22.98
C LEU A 158 4.21 24.16 23.46
N LEU A 159 3.85 24.03 24.74
CA LEU A 159 3.32 22.81 25.33
C LEU A 159 1.97 22.41 24.71
N VAL A 160 1.01 23.33 24.67
CA VAL A 160 -0.30 23.11 24.03
C VAL A 160 -0.11 22.71 22.56
N GLY A 161 0.75 23.43 21.85
CA GLY A 161 1.10 23.12 20.47
C GLY A 161 1.76 21.76 20.26
N THR A 162 2.61 21.34 21.20
CA THR A 162 3.24 20.02 21.19
C THR A 162 2.18 18.93 21.34
N PHE A 163 1.25 19.07 22.28
CA PHE A 163 0.14 18.12 22.44
C PHE A 163 -0.74 18.05 21.19
N PHE A 164 -1.07 19.20 20.60
CA PHE A 164 -1.81 19.26 19.34
C PHE A 164 -1.08 18.53 18.20
N ALA A 165 0.24 18.75 18.06
CA ALA A 165 1.07 18.09 17.06
C ALA A 165 1.11 16.55 17.25
N LEU A 166 1.20 16.08 18.49
CA LEU A 166 1.18 14.66 18.82
C LEU A 166 -0.18 14.02 18.57
N TYR A 167 -1.27 14.70 18.95
CA TYR A 167 -2.63 14.26 18.69
C TYR A 167 -2.90 14.10 17.19
N LEU A 168 -2.52 15.09 16.39
CA LEU A 168 -2.73 15.05 14.95
C LEU A 168 -1.92 13.93 14.27
N ARG A 169 -0.68 13.70 14.72
CA ARG A 169 0.13 12.54 14.30
C ARG A 169 -0.57 11.22 14.62
N GLY A 170 -1.11 11.10 15.83
CA GLY A 170 -1.87 9.94 16.27
C GLY A 170 -3.08 9.68 15.38
N ALA A 171 -3.95 10.68 15.22
CA ALA A 171 -5.17 10.57 14.41
C ALA A 171 -4.87 10.19 12.95
N ALA A 172 -3.88 10.84 12.34
CA ALA A 172 -3.48 10.56 10.97
C ALA A 172 -2.92 9.14 10.76
N SER A 173 -2.18 8.62 11.75
CA SER A 173 -1.71 7.23 11.72
C SER A 173 -2.86 6.22 11.81
N GLN A 174 -3.91 6.54 12.55
CA GLN A 174 -5.10 5.69 12.66
C GLN A 174 -5.89 5.66 11.35
N ILE A 175 -6.08 6.81 10.71
CA ILE A 175 -6.79 6.91 9.42
C ILE A 175 -6.10 6.05 8.36
N ARG A 176 -4.77 6.10 8.24
CA ARG A 176 -4.06 5.26 7.26
C ARG A 176 -4.20 3.77 7.53
N ARG A 177 -4.12 3.35 8.80
CA ARG A 177 -4.34 1.94 9.16
C ARG A 177 -5.73 1.47 8.75
N LEU A 178 -6.75 2.33 8.87
CA LEU A 178 -8.10 2.03 8.41
C LEU A 178 -8.16 1.94 6.87
N GLN A 179 -7.53 2.87 6.15
CA GLN A 179 -7.46 2.85 4.69
C GLN A 179 -6.74 1.60 4.15
N GLU A 180 -5.63 1.21 4.76
CA GLU A 180 -4.90 -0.02 4.40
C GLU A 180 -5.77 -1.26 4.65
N ALA A 181 -6.46 -1.32 5.78
CA ALA A 181 -7.39 -2.41 6.08
C ALA A 181 -8.58 -2.45 5.09
N GLU A 182 -9.07 -1.30 4.64
CA GLU A 182 -10.15 -1.20 3.66
C GLU A 182 -9.71 -1.67 2.27
N VAL A 183 -8.50 -1.30 1.83
CA VAL A 183 -7.91 -1.80 0.57
C VAL A 183 -7.77 -3.32 0.60
N MET A 184 -7.30 -3.90 1.71
CA MET A 184 -7.18 -5.35 1.85
C MET A 184 -8.56 -6.03 1.81
N ARG A 185 -9.55 -5.50 2.53
CA ARG A 185 -10.93 -6.00 2.51
C ARG A 185 -11.56 -5.91 1.12
N SER A 186 -11.30 -4.83 0.37
CA SER A 186 -11.79 -4.69 -1.01
C SER A 186 -11.26 -5.80 -1.91
N ARG A 187 -9.97 -6.12 -1.82
CA ARG A 187 -9.34 -7.21 -2.58
C ARG A 187 -9.92 -8.59 -2.23
N GLU A 188 -10.13 -8.85 -0.94
CA GLU A 188 -10.76 -10.09 -0.48
C GLU A 188 -12.20 -10.21 -0.99
N GLN A 189 -12.97 -9.12 -0.97
CA GLN A 189 -14.33 -9.09 -1.50
C GLN A 189 -14.37 -9.29 -3.01
N GLU A 190 -13.43 -8.72 -3.76
CA GLU A 190 -13.31 -8.93 -5.20
C GLU A 190 -12.99 -10.40 -5.54
N ALA A 191 -12.04 -11.00 -4.83
CA ALA A 191 -11.71 -12.42 -4.98
C ALA A 191 -12.91 -13.32 -4.66
N ALA A 192 -13.61 -13.04 -3.56
CA ALA A 192 -14.81 -13.78 -3.17
C ALA A 192 -15.95 -13.62 -4.21
N ARG A 193 -16.13 -12.42 -4.77
CA ARG A 193 -17.10 -12.16 -5.85
C ARG A 193 -16.73 -12.93 -7.12
N ALA A 194 -15.46 -12.97 -7.50
CA ALA A 194 -14.98 -13.72 -8.65
C ALA A 194 -15.22 -15.22 -8.49
N ALA A 195 -14.87 -15.79 -7.33
CA ALA A 195 -15.13 -17.21 -7.01
C ALA A 195 -16.63 -17.53 -7.04
N MET A 196 -17.47 -16.66 -6.49
CA MET A 196 -18.93 -16.82 -6.55
C MET A 196 -19.47 -16.73 -7.98
N ALA A 197 -18.92 -15.85 -8.82
CA ALA A 197 -19.31 -15.75 -10.22
C ALA A 197 -18.93 -17.01 -11.02
N GLU A 198 -17.74 -17.56 -10.79
CA GLU A 198 -17.29 -18.81 -11.39
C GLU A 198 -18.19 -19.98 -10.97
N GLN A 199 -18.50 -20.09 -9.68
CA GLN A 199 -19.41 -21.11 -9.17
C GLN A 199 -20.81 -21.00 -9.78
N ARG A 200 -21.35 -19.78 -9.94
CA ARG A 200 -22.64 -19.56 -10.60
C ARG A 200 -22.60 -19.98 -12.06
N ALA A 201 -21.55 -19.61 -12.81
CA ALA A 201 -21.37 -20.03 -14.20
C ALA A 201 -21.22 -21.55 -14.34
N ARG A 202 -20.58 -22.20 -13.36
CA ARG A 202 -20.46 -23.66 -13.28
C ARG A 202 -21.83 -24.33 -13.08
N VAL A 203 -22.63 -23.84 -12.12
CA VAL A 203 -23.99 -24.35 -11.86
C VAL A 203 -24.92 -24.13 -13.06
N GLU A 204 -24.81 -23.00 -13.74
CA GLU A 204 -25.69 -22.69 -14.89
C GLU A 204 -25.39 -23.58 -16.11
N ARG A 205 -24.10 -23.86 -16.38
CA ARG A 205 -23.70 -24.84 -17.41
C ARG A 205 -24.27 -26.21 -17.12
N LEU A 206 -24.16 -26.66 -15.86
CA LEU A 206 -24.73 -27.93 -15.42
C LEU A 206 -26.25 -27.95 -15.64
N ARG A 207 -26.96 -26.89 -15.23
CA ARG A 207 -28.41 -26.76 -15.41
C ARG A 207 -28.82 -26.90 -16.87
N THR A 208 -28.17 -26.16 -17.77
CA THR A 208 -28.48 -26.18 -19.21
C THR A 208 -28.39 -27.59 -19.79
N PHE A 209 -27.40 -28.38 -19.34
CA PHE A 209 -27.21 -29.76 -19.79
C PHE A 209 -28.23 -30.75 -19.19
N THR A 210 -28.66 -30.53 -17.94
CA THR A 210 -29.57 -31.45 -17.23
C THR A 210 -31.06 -31.13 -17.37
N ASP A 211 -31.43 -29.88 -17.63
CA ASP A 211 -32.82 -29.41 -17.61
C ASP A 211 -33.75 -30.19 -18.56
N PRO A 212 -33.36 -30.52 -19.81
CA PRO A 212 -34.24 -31.28 -20.72
C PRO A 212 -34.60 -32.66 -20.17
N ALA A 213 -33.62 -33.37 -19.60
CA ALA A 213 -33.83 -34.70 -19.05
C ALA A 213 -34.67 -34.67 -17.76
N LEU A 214 -34.41 -33.71 -16.87
CA LEU A 214 -35.18 -33.54 -15.65
C LEU A 214 -36.64 -33.15 -15.93
N ARG A 215 -36.89 -32.33 -16.96
CA ARG A 215 -38.25 -32.00 -17.41
C ARG A 215 -38.99 -33.20 -17.98
N LEU A 216 -38.32 -34.03 -18.77
CA LEU A 216 -38.92 -35.26 -19.30
C LEU A 216 -39.27 -36.24 -18.18
N LEU A 217 -38.37 -36.43 -17.21
CA LEU A 217 -38.61 -37.26 -16.02
C LEU A 217 -39.73 -36.73 -15.11
N ALA A 218 -39.90 -35.42 -15.04
CA ALA A 218 -40.98 -34.79 -14.29
C ALA A 218 -42.33 -34.78 -15.03
N SER A 219 -42.36 -35.20 -16.29
CA SER A 219 -43.59 -35.30 -17.08
C SER A 219 -44.25 -36.68 -16.93
N ASP A 220 -45.55 -36.77 -17.21
CA ASP A 220 -46.31 -38.04 -17.23
C ASP A 220 -46.08 -38.85 -18.53
N ALA A 221 -45.06 -38.51 -19.32
CA ALA A 221 -44.76 -39.21 -20.56
C ALA A 221 -44.15 -40.60 -20.30
N ALA A 222 -44.57 -41.60 -21.08
CA ALA A 222 -43.96 -42.92 -21.04
C ALA A 222 -42.54 -42.87 -21.60
N LEU A 223 -41.56 -43.30 -20.81
CA LEU A 223 -40.15 -43.36 -21.21
C LEU A 223 -39.90 -44.48 -22.21
N THR A 224 -39.34 -44.14 -23.37
CA THR A 224 -38.92 -45.11 -24.38
C THR A 224 -37.56 -45.73 -24.03
N ASP A 225 -37.20 -46.83 -24.68
CA ASP A 225 -35.85 -47.41 -24.50
C ASP A 225 -34.74 -46.49 -25.02
N ALA A 226 -35.04 -45.62 -26.00
CA ALA A 226 -34.12 -44.57 -26.46
C ALA A 226 -33.89 -43.50 -25.38
N ASP A 227 -34.96 -43.07 -24.67
CA ASP A 227 -34.83 -42.11 -23.57
C ASP A 227 -34.00 -42.69 -22.42
N ARG A 228 -34.18 -43.98 -22.11
CA ARG A 228 -33.40 -44.67 -21.08
C ARG A 228 -31.91 -44.72 -21.41
N GLU A 229 -31.58 -44.94 -22.68
CA GLU A 229 -30.18 -44.93 -23.11
C GLU A 229 -29.59 -43.52 -23.06
N GLU A 230 -30.35 -42.51 -23.47
CA GLU A 230 -29.93 -41.11 -23.37
C GLU A 230 -29.69 -40.68 -21.91
N PHE A 231 -30.50 -41.16 -20.97
CA PHE A 231 -30.28 -40.93 -19.53
C PHE A 231 -29.04 -41.64 -18.99
N ARG A 232 -28.71 -42.85 -19.45
CA ARG A 232 -27.45 -43.51 -19.07
C ARG A 232 -26.23 -42.74 -19.58
N LEU A 233 -26.29 -42.26 -20.82
CA LEU A 233 -25.22 -41.44 -21.38
C LEU A 233 -25.09 -40.10 -20.62
N LEU A 234 -26.22 -39.47 -20.26
CA LEU A 234 -26.24 -38.27 -19.45
C LEU A 234 -25.64 -38.49 -18.05
N GLU A 235 -26.03 -39.56 -17.35
CA GLU A 235 -25.46 -39.93 -16.05
C GLU A 235 -23.95 -40.14 -16.15
N ALA A 236 -23.49 -40.87 -17.16
CA ALA A 236 -22.06 -41.08 -17.40
C ALA A 236 -21.32 -39.76 -17.62
N THR A 237 -21.88 -38.85 -18.42
CA THR A 237 -21.32 -37.51 -18.61
C THR A 237 -21.29 -36.71 -17.30
N LEU A 238 -22.34 -36.74 -16.47
CA LEU A 238 -22.38 -36.06 -15.17
C LEU A 238 -21.35 -36.61 -14.19
N ARG A 239 -21.17 -37.94 -14.18
CA ARG A 239 -20.17 -38.60 -13.34
C ARG A 239 -18.75 -38.19 -13.73
N ASP A 240 -18.47 -38.11 -15.04
CA ASP A 240 -17.18 -37.61 -15.52
C ASP A 240 -16.99 -36.14 -15.15
N TRP A 241 -18.05 -35.34 -15.25
CA TRP A 241 -18.02 -33.93 -14.89
C TRP A 241 -17.65 -33.70 -13.41
N LEU A 242 -18.16 -34.57 -12.53
CA LEU A 242 -17.87 -34.52 -11.09
C LEU A 242 -16.50 -35.10 -10.74
N ARG A 243 -16.11 -36.20 -11.41
CA ARG A 243 -14.91 -36.98 -11.07
C ARG A 243 -13.64 -36.49 -11.75
N ALA A 244 -13.77 -35.79 -12.88
CA ALA A 244 -12.65 -35.34 -13.71
C ALA A 244 -12.84 -33.89 -14.20
N ASP A 245 -13.01 -32.95 -13.26
CA ASP A 245 -13.33 -31.54 -13.54
C ASP A 245 -12.39 -30.87 -14.57
N GLY A 246 -11.08 -31.14 -14.51
CA GLY A 246 -10.12 -30.61 -15.47
C GLY A 246 -10.22 -31.19 -16.88
N LEU A 247 -10.86 -32.36 -17.04
CA LEU A 247 -11.19 -33.01 -18.33
C LEU A 247 -12.64 -32.76 -18.78
N ALA A 248 -13.45 -32.11 -17.95
CA ALA A 248 -14.87 -31.87 -18.20
C ALA A 248 -15.13 -30.68 -19.15
N THR A 249 -14.33 -30.59 -20.23
CA THR A 249 -14.47 -29.61 -21.29
C THR A 249 -15.44 -30.12 -22.36
N GLU A 250 -16.19 -29.23 -22.99
CA GLU A 250 -17.18 -29.58 -24.03
C GLU A 250 -16.60 -30.54 -25.10
N PRO A 251 -15.40 -30.30 -25.68
CA PRO A 251 -14.84 -31.17 -26.70
C PRO A 251 -14.52 -32.59 -26.23
N ILE A 252 -14.14 -32.76 -24.96
CA ILE A 252 -13.81 -34.06 -24.37
C ILE A 252 -15.11 -34.80 -24.02
N LEU A 253 -16.07 -34.12 -23.40
CA LEU A 253 -17.35 -34.72 -23.00
C LEU A 253 -18.15 -35.19 -24.23
N THR A 254 -18.19 -34.40 -25.30
CA THR A 254 -18.82 -34.83 -26.56
C THR A 254 -18.10 -36.05 -27.13
N ALA A 255 -16.76 -36.04 -27.20
CA ALA A 255 -16.00 -37.17 -27.73
C ALA A 255 -16.15 -38.45 -26.89
N ALA A 256 -16.25 -38.32 -25.57
CA ALA A 256 -16.49 -39.45 -24.66
C ALA A 256 -17.92 -40.00 -24.82
N ARG A 257 -18.91 -39.12 -24.96
CA ARG A 257 -20.31 -39.52 -25.22
C ARG A 257 -20.43 -40.26 -26.56
N ASP A 258 -19.81 -39.74 -27.61
CA ASP A 258 -19.77 -40.39 -28.93
C ASP A 258 -19.08 -41.76 -28.87
N ALA A 259 -18.02 -41.89 -28.07
CA ALA A 259 -17.34 -43.18 -27.89
C ALA A 259 -18.23 -44.20 -27.17
N ARG A 260 -18.93 -43.77 -26.11
CA ARG A 260 -19.87 -44.63 -25.37
C ARG A 260 -21.06 -45.06 -26.20
N SER A 261 -21.60 -44.19 -27.06
CA SER A 261 -22.70 -44.58 -27.97
C SER A 261 -22.28 -45.63 -29.00
N ARG A 262 -20.97 -45.79 -29.26
CA ARG A 262 -20.39 -46.89 -30.06
C ARG A 262 -20.13 -48.17 -29.23
N GLY A 263 -20.36 -48.15 -27.92
CA GLY A 263 -20.11 -49.27 -27.02
C GLY A 263 -18.71 -49.32 -26.41
N VAL A 264 -17.91 -48.26 -26.52
CA VAL A 264 -16.58 -48.16 -25.87
C VAL A 264 -16.74 -47.80 -24.39
N ASP A 265 -16.06 -48.51 -23.49
CA ASP A 265 -16.02 -48.13 -22.07
C ASP A 265 -15.00 -47.00 -21.86
N VAL A 266 -15.45 -45.85 -21.38
CA VAL A 266 -14.60 -44.65 -21.21
C VAL A 266 -14.51 -44.30 -19.73
N THR A 267 -13.29 -44.24 -19.21
CA THR A 267 -12.98 -43.79 -17.85
C THR A 267 -12.10 -42.54 -17.90
N LEU A 268 -12.60 -41.42 -17.39
CA LEU A 268 -11.86 -40.17 -17.23
C LEU A 268 -11.47 -39.99 -15.76
N LEU A 269 -10.20 -39.68 -15.52
CA LEU A 269 -9.63 -39.48 -14.18
C LEU A 269 -8.80 -38.20 -14.17
N ASP A 270 -9.03 -37.34 -13.19
CA ASP A 270 -8.24 -36.13 -12.97
C ASP A 270 -7.62 -36.12 -11.57
N ASP A 271 -6.31 -36.33 -11.50
CA ASP A 271 -5.54 -36.29 -10.25
C ASP A 271 -4.77 -34.97 -10.07
N ARG A 272 -5.10 -33.91 -10.83
CA ARG A 272 -4.30 -32.68 -10.89
C ARG A 272 -4.48 -31.75 -9.68
N GLY A 273 -5.54 -31.93 -8.89
CA GLY A 273 -5.89 -31.09 -7.75
C GLY A 273 -6.23 -29.65 -8.15
N GLU A 274 -6.23 -28.70 -7.20
CA GLU A 274 -6.62 -27.28 -7.42
C GLU A 274 -5.64 -26.47 -8.30
N SER A 275 -4.62 -27.11 -8.88
CA SER A 275 -3.58 -26.41 -9.62
C SER A 275 -4.00 -26.10 -11.06
N GLY A 276 -4.06 -24.80 -11.39
CA GLY A 276 -4.50 -24.30 -12.71
C GLY A 276 -3.68 -24.83 -13.89
N MET A 277 -4.29 -24.88 -15.08
CA MET A 277 -3.62 -25.20 -16.35
C MET A 277 -3.50 -23.95 -17.20
N ASP A 278 -2.31 -23.70 -17.74
CA ASP A 278 -2.14 -22.65 -18.74
C ASP A 278 -2.96 -22.96 -20.01
N ALA A 279 -3.39 -21.92 -20.72
CA ALA A 279 -4.29 -22.03 -21.87
C ALA A 279 -3.71 -22.90 -23.00
N ALA A 280 -2.40 -22.79 -23.26
CA ALA A 280 -1.73 -23.59 -24.28
C ALA A 280 -1.69 -25.09 -23.94
N ALA A 281 -1.39 -25.42 -22.68
CA ALA A 281 -1.40 -26.79 -22.18
C ALA A 281 -2.83 -27.38 -22.21
N ARG A 282 -3.84 -26.57 -21.89
CA ARG A 282 -5.26 -26.96 -21.93
C ARG A 282 -5.69 -27.30 -23.37
N ALA A 283 -5.38 -26.43 -24.32
CA ALA A 283 -5.74 -26.65 -25.72
C ALA A 283 -5.09 -27.92 -26.30
N LEU A 284 -3.83 -28.19 -25.95
CA LEU A 284 -3.12 -29.41 -26.34
C LEU A 284 -3.77 -30.68 -25.75
N LEU A 285 -4.15 -30.62 -24.47
CA LEU A 285 -4.83 -31.72 -23.79
C LEU A 285 -6.18 -32.02 -24.45
N ASP A 286 -7.04 -31.00 -24.59
CA ASP A 286 -8.36 -31.13 -25.21
C ASP A 286 -8.26 -31.74 -26.62
N ALA A 287 -7.37 -31.20 -27.47
CA ALA A 287 -7.19 -31.69 -28.83
C ALA A 287 -6.70 -33.15 -28.89
N THR A 288 -5.79 -33.53 -27.99
CA THR A 288 -5.20 -34.87 -27.99
C THR A 288 -6.16 -35.91 -27.43
N VAL A 289 -6.83 -35.59 -26.31
CA VAL A 289 -7.81 -36.48 -25.68
C VAL A 289 -9.01 -36.68 -26.59
N SER A 290 -9.61 -35.60 -27.13
CA SER A 290 -10.76 -35.73 -28.02
C SER A 290 -10.43 -36.53 -29.29
N ARG A 291 -9.21 -36.41 -29.83
CA ARG A 291 -8.77 -37.18 -30.99
C ARG A 291 -8.60 -38.67 -30.65
N ALA A 292 -8.02 -39.00 -29.50
CA ALA A 292 -7.87 -40.39 -29.06
C ALA A 292 -9.23 -41.06 -28.85
N LEU A 293 -10.17 -40.37 -28.18
CA LEU A 293 -11.53 -40.86 -27.95
C LEU A 293 -12.32 -41.08 -29.26
N ARG A 294 -12.12 -40.20 -30.26
CA ARG A 294 -12.75 -40.36 -31.59
C ARG A 294 -12.13 -41.49 -32.41
N ALA A 295 -10.84 -41.78 -32.22
CA ALA A 295 -10.14 -42.84 -32.93
C ALA A 295 -10.53 -44.24 -32.42
N GLN A 296 -10.90 -44.35 -31.14
CA GLN A 296 -11.31 -45.63 -30.56
C GLN A 296 -12.66 -46.11 -31.10
N ARG A 297 -12.69 -47.36 -31.56
CA ARG A 297 -13.88 -48.00 -32.14
C ARG A 297 -14.48 -49.12 -31.28
N ASP A 298 -13.68 -49.80 -30.46
CA ASP A 298 -14.08 -50.89 -29.57
C ASP A 298 -13.23 -50.92 -28.28
N GLY A 299 -13.60 -51.75 -27.30
CA GLY A 299 -12.84 -51.97 -26.07
C GLY A 299 -13.00 -50.86 -25.01
N ASP A 300 -11.94 -50.62 -24.22
CA ASP A 300 -11.90 -49.62 -23.15
C ASP A 300 -10.87 -48.51 -23.41
N VAL A 301 -11.13 -47.32 -22.85
CA VAL A 301 -10.21 -46.17 -22.87
C VAL A 301 -10.19 -45.49 -21.50
N VAL A 302 -9.01 -45.42 -20.91
CA VAL A 302 -8.73 -44.72 -19.66
C VAL A 302 -7.87 -43.50 -19.94
N VAL A 303 -8.40 -42.31 -19.66
CA VAL A 303 -7.66 -41.05 -19.70
C VAL A 303 -7.39 -40.60 -18.27
N ARG A 304 -6.12 -40.37 -17.93
CA ARG A 304 -5.71 -39.93 -16.60
C ARG A 304 -4.83 -38.69 -16.69
N VAL A 305 -5.30 -37.58 -16.13
CA VAL A 305 -4.47 -36.38 -15.93
C VAL A 305 -3.63 -36.55 -14.67
N LEU A 306 -2.35 -36.20 -14.77
CA LEU A 306 -1.36 -36.40 -13.71
C LEU A 306 -1.22 -35.15 -12.82
N PRO A 307 -0.74 -35.31 -11.56
CA PRO A 307 -0.43 -34.19 -10.67
C PRO A 307 0.55 -33.18 -11.31
N SER A 308 0.37 -31.90 -10.98
CA SER A 308 1.27 -30.83 -11.42
C SER A 308 2.70 -31.03 -10.88
N GLY A 309 3.71 -30.67 -11.69
CA GLY A 309 5.13 -30.82 -11.33
C GLY A 309 5.84 -32.05 -11.89
N ARG A 310 5.15 -32.91 -12.66
CA ARG A 310 5.77 -33.98 -13.46
C ARG A 310 5.90 -33.55 -14.93
N GLY A 311 6.88 -34.08 -15.65
CA GLY A 311 7.09 -33.78 -17.09
C GLY A 311 5.98 -34.27 -18.04
N MET A 312 4.90 -34.85 -17.50
CA MET A 312 3.76 -35.37 -18.26
C MET A 312 2.45 -34.75 -17.74
N LEU A 313 1.58 -34.36 -18.68
CA LEU A 313 0.24 -33.81 -18.43
C LEU A 313 -0.81 -34.90 -18.22
N ALA A 314 -0.83 -35.90 -19.09
CA ALA A 314 -1.82 -36.97 -19.06
C ALA A 314 -1.34 -38.24 -19.74
N THR A 315 -1.89 -39.38 -19.33
CA THR A 315 -1.71 -40.67 -19.99
C THR A 315 -3.07 -41.16 -20.49
N ILE A 316 -3.10 -41.60 -21.73
CA ILE A 316 -4.24 -42.26 -22.36
C ILE A 316 -3.85 -43.72 -22.57
N ARG A 317 -4.65 -44.65 -22.06
CA ARG A 317 -4.52 -46.08 -22.28
C ARG A 317 -5.80 -46.59 -22.92
N GLY A 318 -5.70 -47.42 -23.94
CA GLY A 318 -6.86 -48.14 -24.46
C GLY A 318 -6.51 -49.56 -24.87
N GLU A 319 -7.51 -50.44 -24.89
CA GLU A 319 -7.42 -51.81 -25.38
C GLU A 319 -8.25 -51.92 -26.66
N THR A 320 -7.60 -52.24 -27.78
CA THR A 320 -8.26 -52.46 -29.08
C THR A 320 -8.15 -53.93 -29.50
N ALA A 321 -8.96 -54.36 -30.48
CA ALA A 321 -8.85 -55.71 -31.07
C ALA A 321 -7.44 -56.06 -31.62
N THR A 322 -6.58 -55.07 -31.86
CA THR A 322 -5.20 -55.22 -32.34
C THR A 322 -4.12 -55.17 -31.23
N GLY A 323 -4.52 -55.02 -29.96
CA GLY A 323 -3.62 -54.93 -28.80
C GLY A 323 -3.71 -53.61 -28.02
N PRO A 324 -2.90 -53.43 -26.96
CA PRO A 324 -2.93 -52.25 -26.10
C PRO A 324 -2.28 -51.01 -26.75
N VAL A 325 -2.93 -49.85 -26.63
CA VAL A 325 -2.46 -48.55 -27.10
C VAL A 325 -2.20 -47.64 -25.89
N ARG A 326 -1.04 -46.98 -25.85
CA ARG A 326 -0.70 -45.98 -24.82
C ARG A 326 -0.17 -44.70 -25.47
N VAL A 327 -0.73 -43.57 -25.07
CA VAL A 327 -0.29 -42.23 -25.47
C VAL A 327 0.01 -41.41 -24.23
N ASP A 328 1.25 -40.96 -24.08
CA ASP A 328 1.66 -40.05 -23.01
C ASP A 328 1.77 -38.62 -23.57
N ILE A 329 1.13 -37.66 -22.90
CA ILE A 329 1.14 -36.24 -23.27
C ILE A 329 2.17 -35.53 -22.39
N ALA A 330 3.27 -35.06 -22.98
CA ALA A 330 4.28 -34.29 -22.27
C ALA A 330 3.75 -32.89 -21.91
N ALA A 331 4.20 -32.35 -20.77
CA ALA A 331 3.94 -30.94 -20.46
C ALA A 331 4.71 -30.04 -21.42
N PRO A 332 4.12 -28.94 -21.92
CA PRO A 332 4.88 -27.95 -22.67
C PRO A 332 6.00 -27.45 -21.75
N THR A 333 7.24 -27.64 -22.18
CA THR A 333 8.41 -27.08 -21.51
C THR A 333 8.22 -25.58 -21.39
N ALA A 334 8.21 -25.07 -20.16
CA ALA A 334 8.34 -23.63 -19.93
C ALA A 334 9.61 -23.15 -20.64
N PRO A 335 9.62 -21.95 -21.26
CA PRO A 335 10.85 -21.36 -21.76
C PRO A 335 11.83 -21.28 -20.59
N ASP A 336 13.03 -21.77 -20.86
CA ASP A 336 14.19 -21.93 -19.99
C ASP A 336 14.19 -20.94 -18.80
N ARG A 337 13.87 -21.45 -17.59
CA ARG A 337 14.28 -20.76 -16.38
C ARG A 337 15.79 -20.87 -16.34
N LEU A 338 16.45 -19.79 -16.78
CA LEU A 338 17.88 -19.52 -16.62
C LEU A 338 18.41 -20.21 -15.36
N ASP A 339 19.33 -21.14 -15.59
CA ASP A 339 20.10 -21.84 -14.59
C ASP A 339 20.69 -20.84 -13.58
N PRO A 340 20.33 -20.91 -12.28
CA PRO A 340 20.93 -20.06 -11.25
C PRO A 340 22.42 -20.36 -11.00
N SER A 341 22.98 -21.41 -11.59
CA SER A 341 24.35 -21.86 -11.32
C SER A 341 25.46 -21.16 -12.12
N LEU A 342 25.12 -20.16 -12.96
CA LEU A 342 26.10 -19.35 -13.68
C LEU A 342 26.40 -17.97 -13.05
N GLN A 343 25.87 -17.66 -11.85
CA GLN A 343 26.26 -16.47 -11.06
C GLN A 343 27.23 -16.81 -9.93
N SER A 344 28.38 -17.41 -10.25
CA SER A 344 29.53 -17.41 -9.34
C SER A 344 30.82 -17.71 -10.10
N GLY A 345 31.30 -16.71 -10.84
CA GLY A 345 32.68 -16.62 -11.31
C GLY A 345 33.35 -15.40 -10.66
N PRO A 346 34.53 -15.54 -10.04
CA PRO A 346 35.16 -14.46 -9.28
C PRO A 346 35.66 -13.34 -10.19
N ILE A 347 35.42 -12.09 -9.77
CA ILE A 347 36.02 -10.88 -10.33
C ILE A 347 37.51 -10.89 -9.96
N GLU A 348 38.36 -11.25 -10.91
CA GLU A 348 39.79 -11.07 -10.82
C GLU A 348 40.13 -9.60 -11.17
N GLN A 349 40.35 -8.78 -10.14
CA GLN A 349 41.00 -7.48 -10.30
C GLN A 349 42.48 -7.72 -10.62
N LYS A 350 42.89 -7.42 -11.86
CA LYS A 350 44.30 -7.26 -12.20
C LYS A 350 44.58 -5.77 -12.40
N GLY A 351 45.38 -5.22 -11.49
CA GLY A 351 45.91 -3.87 -11.60
C GLY A 351 47.06 -3.76 -12.61
N SER A 352 47.45 -2.50 -12.82
CA SER A 352 48.67 -2.00 -13.47
C SER A 352 48.76 -2.14 -14.99
N THR A 353 48.50 -1.02 -15.70
CA THR A 353 49.57 -0.14 -16.23
C THR A 353 49.00 1.26 -16.47
#